data_AF-A0AAW2XAQ0-F1
#
_entry.id   AF-A0AAW2XAQ0-F1
#
_cell.length_a   1.000
_cell.length_b   1.000
_cell.length_c   1.000
_cell.angle_alpha   90.00
_cell.angle_beta   90.00
_cell.angle_gamma   90.00
#
_symmetry.space_group_name_H-M   'P 1'
#
loop_
_entity.id
_entity.type
_entity.pdbx_description
1 polymer ?
#
loop_
_entity_poly.entity_id
_entity_poly.type
_entity_poly.pdbx_seq_one_letter_code
_entity_poly.pdbx_strand_id
1 'polypeptide(L)'
;MATASVTFKSREDHRKQLELEEARKAGLAPAEVDEDGKEINPHIPQYMSSAPWYLNAERPSLKHQRKWKSDPNYTKSWYDRGAKTFHADKYRKGACENCGAMTHDKKSCVERPRKLGAKWTGKSIAPDEKIETLSLIMMENETVGMDLMPHPINM
;
A
#
# COMPACT_ATOMS: atom_id res chain seq x y z
N MET A 1 -16.05 -28.66 -1.78
CA MET A 1 -15.74 -28.90 -3.21
C MET A 1 -16.42 -27.81 -4.02
N ALA A 2 -15.66 -26.89 -4.61
CA ALA A 2 -16.20 -25.81 -5.43
C ALA A 2 -16.35 -26.31 -6.88
N THR A 3 -17.57 -26.63 -7.29
CA THR A 3 -17.88 -26.86 -8.70
C THR A 3 -18.18 -25.51 -9.33
N ALA A 4 -17.21 -24.91 -10.01
CA ALA A 4 -17.48 -23.83 -10.94
C ALA A 4 -18.39 -24.39 -12.05
N SER A 5 -19.69 -24.13 -11.98
CA SER A 5 -20.61 -24.43 -13.06
C SER A 5 -20.37 -23.44 -14.18
N VAL A 6 -19.34 -23.69 -14.99
CA VAL A 6 -19.22 -23.06 -16.31
C VAL A 6 -20.33 -23.67 -17.15
N THR A 7 -21.54 -23.12 -17.04
CA THR A 7 -22.64 -23.47 -17.93
C THR A 7 -22.21 -23.10 -19.34
N PHE A 8 -21.94 -24.09 -20.20
CA PHE A 8 -21.78 -23.87 -21.62
C PHE A 8 -23.04 -23.18 -22.13
N LYS A 9 -22.93 -21.87 -22.39
CA LYS A 9 -24.02 -21.11 -23.00
C LYS A 9 -24.29 -21.72 -24.37
N SER A 10 -25.55 -21.98 -24.68
CA SER A 10 -25.92 -22.41 -26.03
C SER A 10 -25.49 -21.35 -27.04
N ARG A 11 -25.19 -21.73 -28.29
CA ARG A 11 -24.90 -20.76 -29.38
C ARG A 11 -26.04 -19.75 -29.56
N GLU A 12 -27.24 -20.12 -29.14
CA GLU A 12 -28.41 -19.23 -29.12
C GLU A 12 -28.32 -18.21 -27.99
N ASP A 13 -27.94 -18.61 -26.78
CA ASP A 13 -27.81 -17.72 -25.63
C ASP A 13 -26.67 -16.72 -25.82
N HIS A 14 -25.55 -17.15 -26.42
CA HIS A 14 -24.45 -16.27 -26.77
C HIS A 14 -24.87 -15.21 -27.81
N ARG A 15 -25.69 -15.60 -28.80
CA ARG A 15 -26.23 -14.66 -29.79
C ARG A 15 -27.19 -13.65 -29.16
N LYS A 16 -28.11 -14.11 -28.31
CA LYS A 16 -29.03 -13.25 -27.56
C LYS A 16 -28.28 -12.26 -26.66
N GLN A 17 -27.19 -12.70 -26.04
CA GLN A 17 -26.39 -11.83 -25.17
C GLN A 17 -25.69 -10.72 -25.95
N LEU A 18 -25.13 -11.03 -27.12
CA LEU A 18 -24.53 -10.02 -28.00
C LEU A 18 -25.56 -9.01 -28.51
N GLU A 19 -26.73 -9.48 -28.92
CA GLU A 19 -27.84 -8.62 -29.39
C GLU A 19 -28.34 -7.71 -28.27
N LEU A 20 -28.43 -8.22 -27.05
CA LEU A 20 -28.81 -7.45 -25.86
C LEU A 20 -27.75 -6.39 -25.51
N GLU A 21 -26.47 -6.74 -25.59
CA GLU A 21 -25.36 -5.81 -25.39
C GLU A 21 -25.34 -4.71 -26.48
N GLU A 22 -25.61 -5.04 -27.74
CA GLU A 22 -25.71 -4.09 -28.84
C GLU A 22 -26.91 -3.15 -28.69
N ALA A 23 -28.08 -3.68 -28.30
CA ALA A 23 -29.26 -2.87 -28.00
C ALA A 23 -29.01 -1.91 -26.82
N ARG A 24 -28.26 -2.34 -25.81
CA ARG A 24 -27.87 -1.49 -24.67
C ARG A 24 -26.86 -0.43 -25.07
N LYS A 25 -25.90 -0.78 -25.93
CA LYS A 25 -24.92 0.16 -26.51
C LYS A 25 -25.61 1.21 -27.41
N ALA A 26 -26.70 0.83 -28.07
CA ALA A 26 -27.53 1.71 -28.88
C ALA A 26 -28.55 2.54 -28.06
N GLY A 27 -28.65 2.33 -26.75
CA GLY A 27 -29.60 3.03 -25.88
C GLY A 27 -31.07 2.58 -26.03
N LEU A 28 -31.32 1.46 -26.71
CA LEU A 28 -32.64 0.88 -26.92
C LEU A 28 -33.11 0.01 -25.73
N ALA A 29 -32.16 -0.51 -24.94
CA ALA A 29 -32.41 -1.35 -23.79
C ALA A 29 -31.79 -0.74 -22.51
N PRO A 30 -32.41 -0.96 -21.33
CA PRO A 30 -31.93 -0.40 -20.06
C PRO A 30 -30.54 -0.94 -19.69
N ALA A 31 -29.75 -0.12 -18.98
CA ALA A 31 -28.45 -0.52 -18.47
C ALA A 31 -28.56 -1.61 -17.38
N GLU A 32 -27.50 -2.40 -17.20
CA GLU A 32 -27.39 -3.31 -16.06
C GLU A 32 -27.25 -2.50 -14.81
N VAL A 33 -27.80 -3.04 -13.75
CA VAL A 33 -27.66 -2.50 -12.42
C VAL A 33 -26.73 -3.42 -11.63
N ASP A 34 -25.65 -2.87 -11.09
CA ASP A 34 -24.73 -3.53 -10.17
C ASP A 34 -25.43 -3.90 -8.85
N GLU A 35 -24.80 -4.68 -7.98
CA GLU A 35 -25.31 -5.06 -6.65
C GLU A 35 -25.64 -3.85 -5.76
N ASP A 36 -24.90 -2.74 -5.93
CA ASP A 36 -25.09 -1.48 -5.23
C ASP A 36 -26.20 -0.58 -5.85
N GLY A 37 -26.97 -1.08 -6.83
CA GLY A 37 -28.02 -0.29 -7.48
C GLY A 37 -27.49 0.74 -8.49
N LYS A 38 -26.22 0.63 -8.91
CA LYS A 38 -25.57 1.57 -9.84
C LYS A 38 -25.64 1.06 -11.26
N GLU A 39 -26.07 1.92 -12.18
CA GLU A 39 -26.08 1.61 -13.61
C GLU A 39 -24.66 1.44 -14.15
N ILE A 40 -24.41 0.33 -14.84
CA ILE A 40 -23.16 0.03 -15.53
C ILE A 40 -23.29 0.55 -16.96
N ASN A 41 -22.45 1.54 -17.29
CA ASN A 41 -22.44 2.13 -18.61
C ASN A 41 -22.21 1.06 -19.71
N PRO A 42 -23.12 0.89 -20.68
CA PRO A 42 -23.00 -0.10 -21.76
C PRO A 42 -21.78 0.05 -22.67
N HIS A 43 -21.06 1.17 -22.62
CA HIS A 43 -19.83 1.40 -23.37
C HIS A 43 -18.56 0.92 -22.65
N ILE A 44 -18.66 0.46 -21.39
CA ILE A 44 -17.52 -0.15 -20.67
C ILE A 44 -17.25 -1.53 -21.29
N PRO A 45 -16.03 -1.82 -21.76
CA PRO A 45 -15.70 -3.13 -22.31
C PRO A 45 -15.96 -4.25 -21.30
N GLN A 46 -16.43 -5.41 -21.79
CA GLN A 46 -16.85 -6.54 -20.95
C GLN A 46 -15.78 -7.00 -19.94
N TYR A 47 -14.50 -6.96 -20.32
CA TYR A 47 -13.40 -7.37 -19.44
C TYR A 47 -13.15 -6.42 -18.25
N MET A 48 -13.63 -5.17 -18.31
CA MET A 48 -13.55 -4.20 -17.21
C MET A 48 -14.76 -4.28 -16.27
N SER A 49 -15.92 -4.73 -16.76
CA SER A 49 -17.15 -4.87 -15.97
C SER A 49 -17.27 -6.25 -15.31
N SER A 50 -16.70 -7.30 -15.92
CA SER A 50 -16.63 -8.64 -15.32
C SER A 50 -15.65 -8.64 -14.16
N ALA A 51 -16.14 -8.91 -12.95
CA ALA A 51 -15.27 -9.09 -11.80
C ALA A 51 -14.42 -10.36 -11.94
N PRO A 52 -13.12 -10.32 -11.64
CA PRO A 52 -12.27 -11.50 -11.60
C PRO A 52 -12.77 -12.57 -10.61
N TRP A 53 -12.52 -13.84 -10.92
CA TRP A 53 -13.02 -15.00 -10.15
C TRP A 53 -12.68 -14.97 -8.66
N TYR A 54 -11.56 -14.36 -8.27
CA TYR A 54 -11.09 -14.29 -6.88
C TYR A 54 -11.84 -13.27 -6.01
N LEU A 55 -12.71 -12.45 -6.61
CA LEU A 55 -13.54 -11.48 -5.88
C LEU A 55 -14.94 -11.98 -5.52
N ASN A 56 -15.26 -13.25 -5.85
CA ASN A 56 -16.54 -13.90 -5.56
C ASN A 56 -17.78 -13.05 -5.90
N ALA A 57 -17.68 -12.21 -6.94
CA ALA A 57 -18.78 -11.40 -7.42
C ALA A 57 -19.53 -12.20 -8.50
N GLU A 58 -20.81 -12.44 -8.26
CA GLU A 58 -21.67 -13.22 -9.16
C GLU A 58 -22.23 -12.36 -10.31
N ARG A 59 -22.19 -11.03 -10.16
CA ARG A 59 -22.71 -10.05 -11.13
C ARG A 59 -21.60 -9.14 -11.66
N PRO A 60 -21.76 -8.59 -12.89
CA PRO A 60 -20.90 -7.52 -13.37
C PRO A 60 -20.92 -6.35 -12.38
N SER A 61 -19.74 -5.89 -11.98
CA SER A 61 -19.60 -4.87 -10.95
C SER A 61 -18.36 -4.02 -11.21
N LEU A 62 -18.49 -2.70 -11.00
CA LEU A 62 -17.35 -1.79 -11.09
C LEU A 62 -16.63 -1.59 -9.74
N LYS A 63 -17.03 -2.33 -8.70
CA LYS A 63 -16.46 -2.24 -7.36
C LYS A 63 -14.97 -2.59 -7.33
N HIS A 64 -14.55 -3.59 -8.12
CA HIS A 64 -13.17 -4.02 -8.20
C HIS A 64 -12.24 -3.00 -8.89
N GLN A 65 -12.81 -2.15 -9.76
CA GLN A 65 -12.08 -1.05 -10.38
C GLN A 65 -11.98 0.17 -9.46
N ARG A 66 -12.79 0.24 -8.39
CA ARG A 66 -12.73 1.34 -7.42
C ARG A 66 -11.54 1.14 -6.47
N LYS A 67 -10.91 2.26 -6.15
CA LYS A 67 -9.91 2.31 -5.09
C LYS A 67 -10.59 2.06 -3.75
N TRP A 68 -10.45 0.84 -3.22
CA TRP A 68 -11.07 0.39 -1.97
C TRP A 68 -10.32 0.88 -0.72
N LYS A 69 -9.02 1.18 -0.85
CA LYS A 69 -8.20 1.76 0.21
C LYS A 69 -8.04 3.26 -0.02
N SER A 70 -8.57 4.08 0.89
CA SER A 70 -8.14 5.48 0.99
C SER A 70 -6.64 5.50 1.26
N ASP A 71 -5.87 6.32 0.56
CA ASP A 71 -4.44 6.48 0.87
C ASP A 71 -4.34 6.96 2.33
N PRO A 72 -3.80 6.15 3.26
CA PRO A 72 -3.63 6.59 4.64
C PRO A 72 -2.59 7.71 4.76
N ASN A 73 -1.84 7.93 3.68
CA ASN A 73 -0.63 8.73 3.66
C ASN A 73 -0.78 9.99 2.80
N TYR A 74 -1.76 10.82 3.13
CA TYR A 74 -1.76 12.23 2.72
C TYR A 74 -1.50 13.12 3.92
N THR A 75 -0.43 12.82 4.67
CA THR A 75 0.18 13.85 5.51
C THR A 75 1.37 14.40 4.73
N LYS A 76 1.36 15.70 4.45
CA LYS A 76 2.47 16.43 3.79
C LYS A 76 3.75 16.44 4.66
N SER A 77 3.70 15.79 5.83
CA SER A 77 4.78 15.75 6.81
C SER A 77 5.84 14.74 6.34
N TRP A 78 6.85 15.26 5.66
CA TRP A 78 8.11 14.55 5.46
C TRP A 78 8.99 14.70 6.73
N TYR A 79 10.03 13.89 6.86
CA TYR A 79 10.97 14.05 7.98
C TYR A 79 11.85 15.29 7.81
N ASP A 80 12.20 15.93 8.93
CA ASP A 80 13.00 17.14 8.94
C ASP A 80 14.48 16.85 8.63
N ARG A 81 14.88 17.00 7.36
CA ARG A 81 16.27 16.79 6.94
C ARG A 81 17.19 17.90 7.45
N GLY A 82 18.27 17.50 8.12
CA GLY A 82 19.30 18.43 8.60
C GLY A 82 18.87 19.31 9.78
N ALA A 83 17.71 19.03 10.38
CA ALA A 83 17.30 19.69 11.61
C ALA A 83 18.28 19.34 12.74
N LYS A 84 18.76 20.39 13.41
CA LYS A 84 19.70 20.32 14.52
C LYS A 84 18.95 20.67 15.80
N THR A 85 19.27 19.97 16.88
CA THR A 85 18.62 20.16 18.18
C THR A 85 19.52 20.93 19.12
N PHE A 86 20.51 20.26 19.71
CA PHE A 86 21.39 20.83 20.72
C PHE A 86 22.83 20.92 20.23
N HIS A 87 23.52 22.01 20.55
CA HIS A 87 24.96 22.16 20.28
C HIS A 87 25.72 22.25 21.59
N ALA A 88 26.64 21.32 21.82
CA ALA A 88 27.45 21.27 23.03
C ALA A 88 28.80 22.00 22.81
N ASP A 89 29.23 22.80 23.79
CA ASP A 89 30.56 23.43 23.74
C ASP A 89 31.69 22.47 24.11
N LYS A 90 31.36 21.37 24.80
CA LYS A 90 32.31 20.37 25.31
C LYS A 90 31.87 18.97 24.95
N TYR A 91 32.85 18.08 24.80
CA TYR A 91 32.60 16.67 24.54
C TYR A 91 31.84 16.00 25.70
N ARG A 92 30.79 15.24 25.36
CA ARG A 92 29.97 14.46 26.31
C ARG A 92 30.33 12.98 26.24
N LYS A 93 30.27 12.28 27.37
CA LYS A 93 30.47 10.81 27.40
C LYS A 93 29.36 10.13 26.59
N GLY A 94 29.73 9.23 25.70
CA GLY A 94 28.80 8.55 24.79
C GLY A 94 28.55 9.28 23.47
N ALA A 95 29.12 10.47 23.26
CA ALA A 95 29.08 11.13 21.96
C ALA A 95 30.04 10.48 20.95
N CYS A 96 29.80 10.72 19.67
CA CYS A 96 30.66 10.33 18.57
C CYS A 96 32.09 10.81 18.81
N GLU A 97 33.06 9.89 18.80
CA GLU A 97 34.45 10.24 19.09
C GLU A 97 35.08 11.19 18.05
N ASN A 98 34.54 11.21 16.82
CA ASN A 98 35.02 12.03 15.71
C ASN A 98 34.52 13.47 15.81
N CYS A 99 33.19 13.67 15.75
CA CYS A 99 32.56 14.99 15.66
C CYS A 99 31.98 15.49 16.99
N GLY A 100 31.68 14.62 17.95
CA GLY A 100 31.13 15.00 19.26
C GLY A 100 29.60 15.13 19.34
N ALA A 101 28.85 14.79 18.28
CA ALA A 101 27.40 14.67 18.32
C ALA A 101 26.97 13.39 19.07
N MET A 102 25.81 13.40 19.73
CA MET A 102 25.27 12.27 20.48
C MET A 102 24.32 11.37 19.69
N THR A 103 24.01 11.71 18.43
CA THR A 103 23.00 11.01 17.63
C THR A 103 23.49 9.80 16.87
N HIS A 104 24.81 9.60 16.78
CA HIS A 104 25.40 8.53 15.99
C HIS A 104 26.77 8.12 16.53
N ASP A 105 27.26 6.96 16.06
CA ASP A 105 28.57 6.44 16.40
C ASP A 105 29.67 6.95 15.45
N LYS A 106 30.93 6.79 15.83
CA LYS A 106 32.10 7.14 14.99
C LYS A 106 32.03 6.54 13.57
N LYS A 107 31.47 5.33 13.43
CA LYS A 107 31.39 4.61 12.13
C LYS A 107 30.32 5.18 11.20
N SER A 108 29.22 5.69 11.76
CA SER A 108 28.12 6.31 11.02
C SER A 108 28.26 7.84 10.96
N CYS A 109 29.41 8.38 11.35
CA CYS A 109 29.67 9.81 11.34
C CYS A 109 29.77 10.34 9.90
N VAL A 110 28.98 11.38 9.62
CA VAL A 110 28.94 12.05 8.30
C VAL A 110 30.08 13.06 8.15
N GLU A 111 30.70 13.49 9.26
CA GLU A 111 31.84 14.38 9.25
C GLU A 111 33.13 13.67 8.82
N ARG A 112 34.03 14.41 8.16
CA ARG A 112 35.31 13.86 7.70
C ARG A 112 36.07 13.22 8.87
N PRO A 113 36.60 11.98 8.72
CA PRO A 113 37.40 11.35 9.76
C PRO A 113 38.59 12.23 10.16
N ARG A 114 38.64 12.65 11.43
CA ARG A 114 39.73 13.48 11.97
C ARG A 114 40.86 12.59 12.47
N LYS A 115 42.11 13.07 12.34
CA LYS A 115 43.29 12.41 12.92
C LYS A 115 43.20 12.35 14.46
N LEU A 116 42.80 13.45 15.07
CA LEU A 116 42.46 13.55 16.49
C LEU A 116 41.00 14.00 16.59
N GLY A 117 40.13 13.13 17.09
CA GLY A 117 38.70 13.40 17.19
C GLY A 117 38.32 14.40 18.28
N ALA A 118 37.05 14.81 18.28
CA ALA A 118 36.45 15.68 19.28
C ALA A 118 36.61 15.16 20.72
N LYS A 119 36.68 13.83 20.92
CA LYS A 119 36.91 13.20 22.23
C LYS A 119 38.19 13.68 22.93
N TRP A 120 39.26 13.88 22.16
CA TRP A 120 40.58 14.22 22.69
C TRP A 120 40.88 15.71 22.62
N THR A 121 40.36 16.38 21.58
CA THR A 121 40.65 17.79 21.33
C THR A 121 39.64 18.73 21.98
N GLY A 122 38.40 18.27 22.21
CA GLY A 122 37.31 19.10 22.69
C GLY A 122 36.95 20.27 21.76
N LYS A 123 37.45 20.27 20.52
CA LYS A 123 37.31 21.36 19.56
C LYS A 123 36.36 20.96 18.43
N SER A 124 35.64 21.95 17.91
CA SER A 124 34.72 21.81 16.77
C SER A 124 33.71 20.67 16.99
N ILE A 125 32.93 20.77 18.06
CA ILE A 125 31.86 19.82 18.38
C ILE A 125 30.72 20.02 17.39
N ALA A 126 30.18 18.94 16.82
CA ALA A 126 29.03 19.00 15.94
C ALA A 126 27.72 19.10 16.74
N PRO A 127 26.70 19.80 16.23
CA PRO A 127 25.36 19.79 16.82
C PRO A 127 24.70 18.41 16.68
N ASP A 128 23.84 18.08 17.63
CA ASP A 128 23.01 16.87 17.63
C ASP A 128 21.92 16.97 16.55
N GLU A 129 21.66 15.87 15.86
CA GLU A 129 20.62 15.77 14.84
C GLU A 129 19.24 15.53 15.48
N LYS A 130 18.16 15.92 14.79
CA LYS A 130 16.80 15.53 15.18
C LYS A 130 16.53 14.11 14.70
N ILE A 131 16.42 13.15 15.62
CA ILE A 131 16.05 11.77 15.29
C ILE A 131 14.53 11.69 15.32
N GLU A 132 13.93 11.44 14.16
CA GLU A 132 12.50 11.23 14.02
C GLU A 132 12.22 9.75 13.73
N THR A 133 11.34 9.15 14.53
CA THR A 133 10.84 7.80 14.25
C THR A 133 9.76 7.90 13.19
N LEU A 134 10.09 7.50 11.96
CA LEU A 134 9.09 7.41 10.91
C LEU A 134 8.34 6.09 11.07
N SER A 135 7.06 6.16 11.41
CA SER A 135 6.13 5.05 11.19
C SER A 135 5.85 4.97 9.69
N LEU A 136 6.83 4.48 8.94
CA LEU A 136 6.58 4.04 7.59
C LEU A 136 5.72 2.80 7.77
N ILE A 137 4.41 2.95 7.57
CA ILE A 137 3.51 1.81 7.40
C ILE A 137 4.02 1.16 6.11
N MET A 138 5.04 0.31 6.25
CA MET A 138 5.33 -0.72 5.28
C MET A 138 3.98 -1.38 5.10
N MET A 139 3.52 -1.45 3.85
CA MET A 139 2.37 -2.26 3.52
C MET A 139 2.73 -3.68 3.97
N GLU A 140 2.38 -4.02 5.21
CA GLU A 140 2.31 -5.38 5.64
C GLU A 140 1.33 -6.01 4.66
N ASN A 141 1.88 -6.90 3.84
CA ASN A 141 1.08 -7.91 3.19
C ASN A 141 0.49 -8.73 4.34
N GLU A 142 -0.62 -8.26 4.91
CA GLU A 142 -1.41 -8.99 5.89
C GLU A 142 -1.99 -10.21 5.19
N THR A 143 -1.18 -11.26 5.13
CA THR A 143 -1.64 -12.64 5.05
C THR A 143 -2.20 -13.04 6.41
N VAL A 144 -3.32 -12.47 6.87
CA VAL A 144 -4.05 -13.08 7.99
C VAL A 144 -5.54 -12.78 7.88
N GLY A 145 -6.33 -13.85 7.77
CA GLY A 145 -7.79 -13.79 7.68
C GLY A 145 -8.42 -14.99 6.99
N MET A 146 -7.72 -16.12 6.84
CA MET A 146 -8.37 -17.41 6.65
C MET A 146 -8.18 -18.19 7.93
N ASP A 147 -9.21 -18.16 8.77
CA ASP A 147 -9.38 -19.05 9.90
C ASP A 147 -9.15 -20.50 9.45
N LEU A 148 -8.03 -21.08 9.88
CA LEU A 148 -7.81 -22.51 9.81
C LEU A 148 -8.78 -23.17 10.79
N MET A 149 -9.99 -23.50 10.35
CA MET A 149 -10.85 -24.44 11.05
C MET A 149 -10.16 -25.82 11.05
N PRO A 150 -9.89 -26.44 12.21
CA PRO A 150 -9.35 -27.80 12.25
C PRO A 150 -10.43 -28.79 11.79
N HIS A 151 -10.16 -29.53 10.73
CA HIS A 151 -11.01 -30.64 10.31
C HIS A 151 -10.91 -31.79 11.34
N PRO A 152 -12.04 -32.37 11.78
CA PRO A 152 -12.01 -33.53 12.68
C PRO A 152 -11.49 -34.76 11.92
N ILE A 153 -10.44 -35.36 12.48
CA ILE A 153 -9.95 -36.69 12.09
C ILE A 153 -10.98 -37.69 12.63
N ASN A 154 -11.80 -38.26 11.75
CA ASN A 154 -12.61 -39.43 12.08
C ASN A 154 -11.67 -40.64 12.20
N MET A 155 -11.68 -41.28 13.37
CA MET A 155 -11.27 -42.67 13.59
C MET A 155 -12.37 -43.62 13.10
#